data_AF-A0AAV9LMF3-F1
#
_entry.id   AF-A0AAV9LMF3-F1
#
_cell.length_a   1.000
_cell.length_b   1.000
_cell.length_c   1.000
_cell.angle_alpha   90.00
_cell.angle_beta   90.00
_cell.angle_gamma   90.00
#
_symmetry.space_group_name_H-M   'P 1'
#
loop_
_entity.id
_entity.type
_entity.pdbx_description
1 polymer ?
#
loop_
_entity_poly.entity_id
_entity_poly.type
_entity_poly.pdbx_seq_one_letter_code
_entity_poly.pdbx_strand_id
1 'polypeptide(L)'
;MIEVTIYFHHGGEWLTSPEPHYDIEWVHYWKGYDPDLLSFIDLVNEYTDKLGFVGVQELIVLAPTGKYFEIIGNEGVRTLTSFISIDYKSINLFATEDCELSVDVPDIVMHNGSFLLSQIVNEGTNYSESEDDSNNGMVFSCSDYDTDKLENFVLKK
;
A
#
# COMPACT_ATOMS: atom_id res chain seq x y z
N MET A 1 15.33 12.87 9.43
CA MET A 1 13.91 13.19 9.32
C MET A 1 13.36 12.40 8.14
N ILE A 2 12.33 11.58 8.35
CA ILE A 2 11.72 10.80 7.28
C ILE A 2 10.55 11.63 6.78
N GLU A 3 10.58 12.02 5.52
CA GLU A 3 9.44 12.67 4.88
C GLU A 3 8.53 11.60 4.27
N VAL A 4 7.22 11.86 4.31
CA VAL A 4 6.21 10.98 3.74
C VAL A 4 5.48 11.62 2.58
N THR A 5 4.91 10.77 1.71
CA THR A 5 3.91 11.17 0.73
C THR A 5 2.55 10.65 1.21
N ILE A 6 1.57 11.53 1.30
CA ILE A 6 0.22 11.22 1.76
C ILE A 6 -0.70 11.33 0.56
N TYR A 7 -1.40 10.25 0.23
CA TYR A 7 -2.36 10.16 -0.86
C TYR A 7 -3.76 10.19 -0.25
N PHE A 8 -4.59 11.11 -0.72
CA PHE A 8 -5.98 11.28 -0.34
C PHE A 8 -6.85 10.79 -1.49
N HIS A 9 -7.43 9.61 -1.33
CA HIS A 9 -8.29 8.97 -2.32
C HIS A 9 -9.72 9.50 -2.17
N HIS A 10 -10.36 9.88 -3.27
CA HIS A 10 -11.70 10.46 -3.26
C HIS A 10 -12.45 10.26 -4.59
N GLY A 11 -13.75 10.57 -4.59
CA GLY A 11 -14.64 10.48 -5.76
C GLY A 11 -15.13 9.06 -6.08
N GLY A 12 -14.40 8.05 -5.63
CA GLY A 12 -14.75 6.63 -5.77
C GLY A 12 -15.78 6.14 -4.75
N GLU A 13 -16.08 4.83 -4.81
CA GLU A 13 -17.11 4.16 -4.01
C GLU A 13 -16.53 3.09 -3.08
N TRP A 14 -17.08 2.98 -1.87
CA TRP A 14 -16.79 1.89 -0.95
C TRP A 14 -17.66 0.67 -1.22
N LEU A 15 -17.02 -0.45 -1.54
CA LEU A 15 -17.64 -1.76 -1.65
C LEU A 15 -17.44 -2.52 -0.32
N THR A 16 -18.53 -2.79 0.41
CA THR A 16 -18.47 -3.33 1.78
C THR A 16 -18.69 -4.84 1.88
N SER A 17 -18.84 -5.55 0.75
CA SER A 17 -19.10 -6.99 0.74
C SER A 17 -18.34 -7.70 -0.40
N PRO A 18 -17.66 -8.83 -0.13
CA PRO A 18 -17.56 -9.54 1.15
C PRO A 18 -16.58 -8.91 2.16
N GLU A 19 -15.63 -8.10 1.70
CA GLU A 19 -14.68 -7.34 2.53
C GLU A 19 -14.61 -5.89 2.01
N PRO A 20 -14.30 -4.90 2.87
CA PRO A 20 -14.15 -3.51 2.45
C PRO A 20 -13.09 -3.33 1.36
N HIS A 21 -13.47 -2.68 0.28
CA HIS A 21 -12.59 -2.26 -0.81
C HIS A 21 -13.05 -0.91 -1.35
N TYR A 22 -12.10 -0.07 -1.78
CA TYR A 22 -12.39 1.22 -2.39
C TYR A 22 -12.08 1.18 -3.87
N ASP A 23 -13.08 1.46 -4.71
CA ASP A 23 -12.87 1.62 -6.15
C ASP A 23 -12.37 3.03 -6.45
N ILE A 24 -11.06 3.15 -6.72
CA ILE A 24 -10.37 4.44 -6.77
C ILE A 24 -10.74 5.21 -8.04
N GLU A 25 -11.18 6.46 -7.87
CA GLU A 25 -11.38 7.38 -8.99
C GLU A 25 -10.28 8.46 -9.07
N TRP A 26 -10.16 9.29 -8.03
CA TRP A 26 -9.21 10.41 -7.98
C TRP A 26 -8.29 10.36 -6.76
N VAL A 27 -7.11 10.96 -6.90
CA VAL A 27 -6.08 11.01 -5.86
C VAL A 27 -5.47 12.40 -5.78
N HIS A 28 -5.59 13.04 -4.62
CA HIS A 28 -4.81 14.21 -4.23
C HIS A 28 -3.61 13.78 -3.38
N TYR A 29 -2.52 14.56 -3.32
CA TYR A 29 -1.40 14.19 -2.47
C TYR A 29 -0.60 15.35 -1.89
N TRP A 30 -0.09 15.12 -0.67
CA TRP A 30 0.97 15.92 -0.06
C TRP A 30 2.30 15.19 -0.20
N LYS A 31 3.31 15.87 -0.73
CA LYS A 31 4.65 15.29 -0.94
C LYS A 31 5.67 15.94 -0.02
N GLY A 32 6.52 15.12 0.59
CA GLY A 32 7.61 15.62 1.44
C GLY A 32 7.14 16.09 2.81
N TYR A 33 6.03 15.54 3.31
CA TYR A 33 5.41 16.00 4.56
C TYR A 33 6.16 15.45 5.78
N ASP A 34 6.28 16.28 6.81
CA ASP A 34 6.85 15.88 8.10
C ASP A 34 5.79 15.12 8.91
N PRO A 35 5.98 13.81 9.16
CA PRO A 35 5.01 13.04 9.93
C PRO A 35 4.86 13.52 11.39
N ASP A 36 5.84 14.23 11.96
CA ASP A 36 5.74 14.77 13.32
C ASP A 36 4.77 15.97 13.39
N LEU A 37 4.47 16.59 12.24
CA LEU A 37 3.49 17.67 12.10
C LEU A 37 2.12 17.16 11.65
N LEU A 38 1.93 15.84 11.55
CA LEU A 38 0.66 15.28 11.13
C LEU A 38 -0.36 15.42 12.26
N SER A 39 -1.52 16.00 11.96
CA SER A 39 -2.62 16.09 12.90
C SER A 39 -3.92 15.60 12.27
N PHE A 40 -4.81 15.05 13.10
CA PHE A 40 -6.08 14.51 12.63
C PHE A 40 -6.92 15.58 11.94
N ILE A 41 -6.93 16.80 12.51
CA ILE A 41 -7.71 17.90 11.97
C ILE A 41 -7.17 18.37 10.61
N ASP A 42 -5.86 18.37 10.39
CA ASP A 42 -5.29 18.74 9.09
C ASP A 42 -5.66 17.73 8.00
N LEU A 43 -5.68 16.43 8.35
CA LEU A 43 -6.11 15.38 7.43
C LEU A 43 -7.60 15.51 7.05
N VAL A 44 -8.46 15.77 8.03
CA VAL A 44 -9.90 16.00 7.81
C VAL A 44 -10.14 17.26 6.99
N ASN A 45 -9.45 18.36 7.34
CA ASN A 45 -9.58 19.63 6.63
C ASN A 45 -9.16 19.53 5.18
N GLU A 46 -8.21 18.65 4.84
CA GLU A 46 -7.85 18.45 3.42
C GLU A 46 -9.04 17.93 2.61
N TYR A 47 -9.79 16.95 3.15
CA TYR A 47 -10.99 16.44 2.50
C TYR A 47 -12.07 17.52 2.36
N THR A 48 -12.32 18.30 3.41
CA THR A 48 -13.39 19.31 3.38
C THR A 48 -13.01 20.54 2.56
N ASP A 49 -11.80 21.08 2.76
CA ASP A 49 -11.40 22.38 2.21
C ASP A 49 -10.86 22.26 0.78
N LYS A 50 -10.24 21.12 0.42
CA LYS A 50 -9.65 20.90 -0.91
C LYS A 50 -10.45 19.94 -1.77
N LEU A 51 -10.98 18.88 -1.19
CA LEU A 51 -11.63 17.81 -1.96
C LEU A 51 -13.15 17.96 -2.00
N GLY A 52 -13.72 18.93 -1.27
CA GLY A 52 -15.11 19.35 -1.37
C GLY A 52 -16.10 18.52 -0.56
N PHE A 53 -15.60 17.70 0.38
CA PHE A 53 -16.44 16.93 1.29
C PHE A 53 -17.24 17.89 2.18
N VAL A 54 -18.54 17.63 2.36
CA VAL A 54 -19.37 18.45 3.26
C VAL A 54 -18.95 18.24 4.72
N GLY A 55 -18.52 17.03 5.04
CA GLY A 55 -17.95 16.59 6.31
C GLY A 55 -17.34 15.21 6.13
N VAL A 56 -16.44 14.83 7.04
CA VAL A 56 -15.80 13.52 7.04
C VAL A 56 -16.35 12.71 8.20
N GLN A 57 -17.05 11.62 7.87
CA GLN A 57 -17.61 10.71 8.85
C GLN A 57 -16.53 9.79 9.42
N GLU A 58 -15.77 9.15 8.55
CA GLU A 58 -14.64 8.29 8.91
C GLU A 58 -13.41 8.65 8.08
N LEU A 59 -12.25 8.65 8.74
CA LEU A 59 -10.95 8.76 8.09
C LEU A 59 -10.28 7.38 8.15
N ILE A 60 -9.94 6.82 6.99
CA ILE A 60 -9.50 5.43 6.87
C ILE A 60 -8.11 5.39 6.24
N VAL A 61 -7.25 4.47 6.70
CA VAL A 61 -5.94 4.21 6.11
C VAL A 61 -5.82 2.78 5.63
N LEU A 62 -5.18 2.60 4.46
CA LEU A 62 -4.75 1.30 3.98
C LEU A 62 -3.37 0.96 4.56
N ALA A 63 -3.31 -0.06 5.40
CA ALA A 63 -2.06 -0.59 5.94
C ALA A 63 -1.24 -1.32 4.87
N PRO A 64 0.09 -1.47 5.06
CA PRO A 64 0.94 -2.31 4.20
C PRO A 64 0.43 -3.74 4.00
N THR A 65 -0.33 -4.27 4.96
CA THR A 65 -0.93 -5.60 4.87
C THR A 65 -2.13 -5.69 3.92
N GLY A 66 -2.54 -4.59 3.31
CA GLY A 66 -3.72 -4.50 2.45
C GLY A 66 -5.04 -4.36 3.23
N LYS A 67 -4.98 -4.24 4.56
CA LYS A 67 -6.16 -4.05 5.42
C LYS A 67 -6.44 -2.58 5.67
N TYR A 68 -7.72 -2.25 5.75
CA TYR A 68 -8.19 -0.92 6.11
C TYR A 68 -8.36 -0.79 7.62
N PHE A 69 -8.04 0.40 8.14
CA PHE A 69 -8.23 0.77 9.54
C PHE A 69 -8.77 2.18 9.65
N GLU A 70 -9.68 2.41 10.59
CA GLU A 70 -10.13 3.75 10.93
C GLU A 70 -9.05 4.49 11.73
N ILE A 71 -8.87 5.78 11.47
CA ILE A 71 -8.05 6.68 12.26
C ILE A 71 -8.99 7.51 13.13
N ILE A 72 -8.95 7.31 14.44
CA ILE A 72 -9.77 8.08 15.37
C ILE A 72 -8.89 9.09 16.11
N GLY A 73 -9.06 10.37 15.76
CA GLY A 73 -8.38 11.48 16.43
C GLY A 73 -6.85 11.44 16.37
N ASN A 74 -6.20 12.27 17.19
CA ASN A 74 -4.74 12.36 17.20
C ASN A 74 -4.04 11.11 17.76
N GLU A 75 -4.76 10.26 18.50
CA GLU A 75 -4.20 8.98 18.96
C GLU A 75 -4.06 7.99 17.79
N GLY A 76 -5.06 7.92 16.92
CA GLY A 76 -4.97 7.17 15.66
C GLY A 76 -3.83 7.68 14.78
N VAL A 77 -3.67 9.02 14.67
CA VAL A 77 -2.56 9.62 13.92
C VAL A 77 -1.19 9.28 14.51
N ARG A 78 -1.03 9.33 15.84
CA ARG A 78 0.21 8.89 16.49
C ARG A 78 0.51 7.42 16.26
N THR A 79 -0.53 6.59 16.22
CA THR A 79 -0.40 5.17 15.93
C THR A 79 0.06 4.98 14.48
N LEU A 80 -0.57 5.66 13.53
CA LEU A 80 -0.16 5.68 12.13
C LEU A 80 1.31 6.11 11.96
N THR A 81 1.71 7.20 12.62
CA THR A 81 3.08 7.72 12.48
C THR A 81 4.12 6.80 13.11
N SER A 82 3.75 6.00 14.12
CA SER A 82 4.63 5.00 14.71
C SER A 82 5.07 3.88 13.73
N PHE A 83 4.33 3.68 12.64
CA PHE A 83 4.66 2.71 11.60
C PHE A 83 5.53 3.26 10.47
N ILE A 84 5.73 4.58 10.42
CA ILE A 84 6.52 5.23 9.37
C ILE A 84 7.98 4.82 9.53
N SER A 85 8.56 4.38 8.43
CA SER A 85 9.93 3.87 8.40
C SER A 85 10.61 4.25 7.08
N ILE A 86 11.88 3.86 6.92
CA ILE A 86 12.56 4.12 5.66
C ILE A 86 11.93 3.37 4.48
N ASP A 87 11.30 2.23 4.78
CA ASP A 87 10.64 1.33 3.84
C ASP A 87 9.14 1.67 3.67
N TYR A 88 8.54 2.33 4.66
CA TYR A 88 7.14 2.77 4.64
C TYR A 88 7.03 4.30 4.75
N LYS A 89 7.04 4.96 3.60
CA LYS A 89 6.95 6.44 3.45
C LYS A 89 5.71 6.91 2.70
N SER A 90 4.81 6.00 2.35
CA SER A 90 3.60 6.31 1.58
C SER A 90 2.38 5.97 2.42
N ILE A 91 1.51 6.95 2.64
CA ILE A 91 0.27 6.80 3.41
C ILE A 91 -0.89 6.93 2.44
N ASN A 92 -1.76 5.92 2.38
CA ASN A 92 -2.98 5.97 1.56
C ASN A 92 -4.18 6.18 2.47
N LEU A 93 -4.75 7.38 2.40
CA LEU A 93 -5.91 7.80 3.16
C LEU A 93 -7.15 7.77 2.27
N PHE A 94 -8.26 7.42 2.89
CA PHE A 94 -9.59 7.39 2.32
C PHE A 94 -10.53 8.05 3.32
N ALA A 95 -11.71 8.47 2.88
CA ALA A 95 -12.73 9.01 3.75
C ALA A 95 -14.11 8.52 3.33
N THR A 96 -15.06 8.57 4.25
CA THR A 96 -16.50 8.57 3.97
C THR A 96 -17.06 9.95 4.25
N GLU A 97 -17.99 10.42 3.42
CA GLU A 97 -18.72 11.67 3.69
C GLU A 97 -19.77 11.48 4.80
N ASP A 98 -20.12 12.55 5.51
CA ASP A 98 -21.19 12.58 6.54
C ASP A 98 -22.57 12.06 6.08
N CYS A 99 -22.79 11.96 4.77
CA CYS A 99 -24.03 11.47 4.17
C CYS A 99 -23.94 10.00 3.71
N GLU A 100 -22.76 9.37 3.82
CA GLU A 100 -22.50 8.01 3.38
C GLU A 100 -22.64 7.00 4.53
N LEU A 101 -22.72 5.73 4.18
CA LEU A 101 -22.68 4.68 5.18
C LEU A 101 -21.23 4.47 5.65
N SER A 102 -21.08 4.25 6.96
CA SER A 102 -19.81 3.87 7.55
C SER A 102 -19.29 2.53 6.98
N VAL A 103 -17.99 2.42 6.86
CA VAL A 103 -17.30 1.18 6.48
C VAL A 103 -16.96 0.40 7.74
N ASP A 104 -17.30 -0.89 7.80
CA ASP A 104 -16.95 -1.76 8.93
C ASP A 104 -15.45 -2.07 8.94
N VAL A 105 -14.66 -1.18 9.53
CA VAL A 105 -13.21 -1.30 9.70
C VAL A 105 -12.82 -1.10 11.17
N PRO A 106 -11.82 -1.84 11.68
CA PRO A 106 -11.37 -1.66 13.05
C PRO A 106 -10.56 -0.37 13.21
N ASP A 107 -10.58 0.20 14.41
CA ASP A 107 -9.69 1.29 14.80
C ASP A 107 -8.21 0.86 14.70
N ILE A 108 -7.39 1.70 14.08
CA ILE A 108 -5.95 1.52 13.97
C ILE A 108 -5.28 1.33 15.34
N VAL A 109 -5.79 1.93 16.42
CA VAL A 109 -5.24 1.77 17.77
C VAL A 109 -5.39 0.33 18.26
N MET A 110 -6.40 -0.40 17.79
CA MET A 110 -6.65 -1.81 18.13
C MET A 110 -5.84 -2.79 17.27
N HIS A 111 -4.87 -2.32 16.49
CA HIS A 111 -4.00 -3.20 15.71
C HIS A 111 -3.21 -4.14 16.66
N ASN A 112 -3.49 -5.45 16.62
CA ASN A 112 -2.73 -6.45 17.39
C ASN A 112 -1.36 -6.77 16.75
N GLY A 113 -0.62 -5.76 16.28
CA GLY A 113 0.62 -5.93 15.50
C GLY A 113 0.40 -6.29 14.01
N SER A 114 -0.85 -6.38 13.56
CA SER A 114 -1.20 -6.70 12.16
C SER A 114 -0.95 -5.57 11.15
N PHE A 115 -0.54 -4.38 11.60
CA PHE A 115 -0.35 -3.23 10.69
C PHE A 115 0.86 -3.42 9.77
N LEU A 116 1.94 -4.03 10.29
CA LEU A 116 3.19 -4.23 9.56
C LEU A 116 3.49 -5.68 9.15
N LEU A 117 2.67 -6.65 9.59
CA LEU A 117 2.87 -8.07 9.26
C LEU A 117 2.46 -8.39 7.82
N SER A 118 3.21 -7.85 6.86
CA SER A 118 3.49 -8.60 5.64
C SER A 118 4.82 -9.28 5.87
N GLN A 119 4.79 -10.58 6.16
CA GLN A 119 5.99 -11.39 6.11
C GLN A 119 6.49 -11.26 4.67
N ILE A 120 7.64 -10.62 4.47
CA ILE A 120 8.40 -10.78 3.24
C ILE A 120 8.71 -12.27 3.19
N VAL A 121 7.88 -13.03 2.49
CA VAL A 121 8.29 -14.34 1.99
C VAL A 121 9.35 -14.00 0.97
N ASN A 122 10.59 -13.85 1.43
CA ASN A 122 11.71 -14.20 0.58
C ASN A 122 11.42 -15.64 0.20
N GLU A 123 10.94 -15.86 -1.02
CA GLU A 123 11.14 -17.12 -1.71
C GLU A 123 12.66 -17.28 -1.87
N GLY A 124 13.32 -17.60 -0.76
CA GLY A 124 14.56 -18.32 -0.77
C GLY A 124 14.21 -19.68 -1.34
N THR A 125 14.22 -19.76 -2.67
CA THR A 125 14.27 -21.05 -3.35
C THR A 125 15.55 -21.70 -2.84
N ASN A 126 15.38 -22.57 -1.84
CA ASN A 126 16.37 -23.53 -1.41
C ASN A 126 16.73 -24.32 -2.67
N TYR A 127 17.84 -23.93 -3.31
CA TYR A 127 18.50 -24.78 -4.27
C TYR A 127 19.03 -25.95 -3.44
N SER A 128 18.27 -27.04 -3.41
CA SER A 128 18.72 -28.30 -2.86
C SER A 128 19.95 -28.71 -3.67
N GLU A 129 21.12 -28.56 -3.06
CA GLU A 129 22.38 -29.13 -3.51
C GLU A 129 22.20 -30.65 -3.54
N SER A 130 21.85 -31.18 -4.70
CA SER A 130 21.98 -32.61 -4.97
C SER A 130 23.42 -32.85 -5.37
N GLU A 131 24.19 -33.47 -4.48
CA GLU A 131 25.47 -34.07 -4.82
C GLU A 131 25.25 -35.10 -5.95
N ASP A 132 25.74 -34.81 -7.15
CA ASP A 132 26.03 -35.83 -8.14
C ASP A 132 27.45 -35.62 -8.66
N ASP A 133 28.25 -36.63 -8.39
CA ASP A 133 29.68 -36.75 -8.61
C ASP A 133 29.88 -37.30 -10.03
N SER A 134 30.14 -36.44 -11.01
CA SER A 134 30.66 -36.91 -12.29
C SER A 134 31.64 -35.93 -12.95
N ASN A 135 32.89 -36.33 -12.78
CA ASN A 135 34.12 -35.86 -13.37
C ASN A 135 34.11 -35.91 -14.92
N ASN A 136 34.20 -34.76 -15.61
CA ASN A 136 35.12 -34.61 -16.75
C ASN A 136 35.29 -33.13 -17.16
N GLY A 137 36.53 -32.68 -17.28
CA GLY A 137 36.86 -31.29 -17.59
C GLY A 137 36.66 -30.90 -19.05
N MET A 138 36.36 -29.63 -19.29
CA MET A 138 36.88 -28.87 -20.44
C MET A 138 36.70 -27.37 -20.23
N VAL A 139 37.75 -26.63 -20.59
CA VAL A 139 37.86 -25.16 -20.64
C VAL A 139 36.96 -24.57 -21.76
N PHE A 140 36.73 -23.26 -21.72
CA PHE A 140 36.31 -22.28 -22.76
C PHE A 140 35.01 -21.53 -22.38
N SER A 141 35.10 -20.25 -21.96
CA SER A 141 35.21 -18.99 -22.73
C SER A 141 33.97 -18.61 -23.54
N CYS A 142 33.53 -17.37 -23.29
CA CYS A 142 32.79 -16.41 -24.13
C CYS A 142 31.66 -16.94 -25.04
N SER A 143 30.47 -16.36 -24.93
CA SER A 143 30.10 -15.16 -25.72
C SER A 143 28.58 -14.95 -25.73
N ASP A 144 28.22 -13.67 -25.70
CA ASP A 144 26.98 -13.02 -26.14
C ASP A 144 25.99 -13.87 -26.96
N TYR A 145 24.73 -13.89 -26.52
CA TYR A 145 23.56 -14.19 -27.34
C TYR A 145 22.48 -13.16 -26.98
N ASP A 146 22.39 -12.06 -27.71
CA ASP A 146 21.77 -11.88 -29.04
C ASP A 146 20.23 -11.82 -28.94
N THR A 147 19.76 -10.58 -28.97
CA THR A 147 18.34 -10.19 -28.93
C THR A 147 17.92 -10.00 -30.38
N ASP A 148 17.22 -10.97 -30.97
CA ASP A 148 16.37 -10.77 -32.16
C ASP A 148 15.64 -12.06 -32.57
N LYS A 149 14.33 -12.13 -32.29
CA LYS A 149 13.28 -12.53 -33.24
C LYS A 149 11.93 -12.74 -32.55
N LEU A 150 11.08 -11.72 -32.64
CA LEU A 150 9.64 -11.81 -32.54
C LEU A 150 9.10 -12.25 -33.91
N GLU A 151 8.65 -13.50 -34.04
CA GLU A 151 7.88 -13.96 -35.21
C GLU A 151 6.67 -14.80 -34.77
N ASN A 152 5.49 -14.17 -34.91
CA ASN A 152 4.23 -14.70 -35.42
C ASN A 152 3.79 -16.12 -35.06
N PHE A 153 2.70 -16.21 -34.29
CA PHE A 153 1.66 -17.21 -34.55
C PHE A 153 0.26 -16.56 -34.55
N VAL A 154 -0.22 -16.29 -35.76
CA VAL A 154 -1.63 -16.08 -36.09
C VAL A 154 -2.29 -17.44 -36.33
N LEU A 155 -3.43 -17.63 -35.66
CA LEU A 155 -4.60 -18.50 -35.93
C LEU A 155 -4.46 -19.86 -36.63
N LYS A 156 -5.17 -20.84 -36.06
CA LYS A 156 -6.18 -21.73 -36.71
C LYS A 156 -6.84 -22.56 -35.59
N LYS A 157 -8.14 -22.86 -35.55
CA LYS A 157 -9.23 -22.82 -36.53
C LYS A 157 -10.55 -22.76 -35.76
#